data_AF-A0ABD2N1B8-F1
#
_entry.id   AF-A0ABD2N1B8-F1
#
_cell.length_a   1.000
_cell.length_b   1.000
_cell.length_c   1.000
_cell.angle_alpha   90.00
_cell.angle_beta   90.00
_cell.angle_gamma   90.00
#
_symmetry.space_group_name_H-M   'P 1'
#
loop_
_entity.id
_entity.type
_entity.pdbx_description
1 polymer ?
#
loop_
_entity_poly.entity_id
_entity_poly.type
_entity_poly.pdbx_seq_one_letter_code
_entity_poly.pdbx_strand_id
1 'polypeptide(L)'
;MYYGVVALVSLFQYGNVYCTTPKLKLLAQNYELQQRCLNYVANSQRTLPNLRDVFRIYSAMTWGTTVKDLCLRFNPSNLKINERKLVQFGVLEGIIRRVQKYPVYLGEHLDLQKSLSGASSLDEICCSTNINTQRLEDQLERDNNVILLWK
;
A
#
# COMPACT_ATOMS: atom_id res chain seq x y z
N MET A 1 -15.70 12.64 -22.78
CA MET A 1 -15.16 11.32 -23.13
C MET A 1 -13.81 11.15 -22.46
N TYR A 2 -13.71 10.38 -21.36
CA TYR A 2 -12.43 10.11 -20.70
C TYR A 2 -11.86 8.80 -21.28
N TYR A 3 -10.98 8.95 -22.27
CA TYR A 3 -10.24 7.84 -22.87
C TYR A 3 -9.31 7.19 -21.83
N GLY A 4 -9.52 5.91 -21.56
CA GLY A 4 -8.56 4.91 -22.04
C GLY A 4 -7.25 4.70 -21.27
N VAL A 5 -7.23 4.81 -19.95
CA VAL A 5 -6.18 4.14 -19.14
C VAL A 5 -6.85 3.47 -17.94
N VAL A 6 -7.16 2.17 -18.08
CA VAL A 6 -7.45 1.34 -16.90
C VAL A 6 -6.10 1.09 -16.24
N ALA A 7 -5.69 1.99 -15.36
CA ALA A 7 -4.59 1.68 -14.45
C ALA A 7 -5.04 0.50 -13.59
N LEU A 8 -4.39 -0.65 -13.74
CA LEU A 8 -4.58 -1.81 -12.86
C LEU A 8 -4.00 -1.45 -11.49
N VAL A 9 -4.77 -0.69 -10.72
CA VAL A 9 -4.44 -0.41 -9.32
C VAL A 9 -4.72 -1.69 -8.55
N SER A 10 -3.71 -2.19 -7.83
CA SER A 10 -3.85 -3.32 -6.91
C SER A 10 -5.09 -3.16 -6.05
N LEU A 11 -5.86 -4.24 -5.87
CA LEU A 11 -7.07 -4.23 -5.06
C LEU A 11 -6.79 -3.57 -3.70
N PHE A 12 -7.59 -2.55 -3.35
CA PHE A 12 -7.46 -1.89 -2.06
C PHE A 12 -7.79 -2.89 -0.94
N GLN A 13 -6.83 -3.15 -0.08
CA GLN A 13 -7.01 -3.95 1.14
C GLN A 13 -6.36 -3.22 2.32
N TYR A 14 -6.98 -3.34 3.50
CA TYR A 14 -6.47 -2.70 4.71
C TYR A 14 -5.14 -3.29 5.20
N GLY A 15 -4.84 -4.54 4.85
CA GLY A 15 -3.54 -5.17 5.13
C GLY A 15 -2.41 -4.71 4.22
N ASN A 16 -2.71 -3.95 3.15
CA ASN A 16 -1.67 -3.47 2.25
C ASN A 16 -0.75 -2.48 2.97
N VAL A 17 0.54 -2.59 2.66
CA VAL A 17 1.57 -1.63 3.06
C VAL A 17 1.93 -0.77 1.87
N TYR A 18 2.04 0.53 2.10
CA TYR A 18 2.49 1.49 1.10
C TYR A 18 3.66 2.27 1.67
N CYS A 19 4.55 2.70 0.79
CA CYS A 19 5.60 3.64 1.15
C CYS A 19 5.57 4.86 0.24
N THR A 20 6.00 5.98 0.80
CA THR A 20 6.14 7.24 0.08
C THR A 20 7.28 7.20 -0.92
N THR A 21 7.09 7.87 -2.05
CA THR A 21 8.13 8.11 -3.03
C THR A 21 8.66 9.55 -2.89
N PRO A 22 9.84 9.87 -3.46
CA PRO A 22 10.34 11.25 -3.52
C PRO A 22 9.38 12.23 -4.21
N LYS A 23 8.40 11.74 -5.00
CA LYS A 23 7.36 12.57 -5.61
C LYS A 23 6.42 13.20 -4.59
N LEU A 24 6.39 12.74 -3.34
CA LEU A 24 5.65 13.41 -2.27
C LEU A 24 6.06 14.89 -2.13
N LYS A 25 7.32 15.25 -2.40
CA LYS A 25 7.74 16.66 -2.39
C LYS A 25 6.97 17.50 -3.42
N LEU A 26 6.61 16.91 -4.56
CA LEU A 26 5.88 17.60 -5.63
C LEU A 26 4.47 17.95 -5.17
N LEU A 27 3.85 17.13 -4.32
CA LEU A 27 2.59 17.45 -3.68
C LEU A 27 2.69 18.70 -2.80
N ALA A 28 3.83 18.95 -2.15
CA ALA A 28 4.03 20.16 -1.35
C ALA A 28 4.30 21.42 -2.19
N GLN A 29 4.85 21.27 -3.39
CA GLN A 29 5.31 22.38 -4.23
C GLN A 29 4.31 22.78 -5.32
N ASN A 30 3.51 21.85 -5.84
CA ASN A 30 2.62 22.09 -6.96
C ASN A 30 1.17 22.32 -6.48
N TYR A 31 0.69 23.56 -6.61
CA TYR A 31 -0.67 23.96 -6.21
C TYR A 31 -1.77 23.26 -7.00
N GLU A 32 -1.57 23.01 -8.30
CA GLU A 32 -2.56 22.31 -9.13
C GLU A 32 -2.73 20.86 -8.67
N LEU A 33 -1.61 20.19 -8.38
CA LEU A 33 -1.60 18.83 -7.84
C LEU A 33 -2.28 18.77 -6.47
N GLN A 34 -2.07 19.77 -5.62
CA GLN A 34 -2.75 19.88 -4.33
C GLN A 34 -4.26 19.99 -4.50
N GLN A 35 -4.74 20.89 -5.36
CA GLN A 35 -6.17 21.05 -5.60
C GLN A 35 -6.81 19.76 -6.14
N ARG A 36 -6.15 19.10 -7.10
CA ARG A 36 -6.59 17.79 -7.60
C ARG A 36 -6.65 16.74 -6.49
N CYS A 37 -5.60 16.67 -5.66
CA CYS A 37 -5.51 15.75 -4.54
C CYS A 37 -6.66 15.95 -3.55
N LEU A 38 -6.86 17.19 -3.08
CA LEU A 38 -7.89 17.51 -2.10
C LEU A 38 -9.29 17.20 -2.63
N ASN A 39 -9.59 17.56 -3.88
CA ASN A 39 -10.88 17.28 -4.51
C ASN A 39 -11.12 15.78 -4.70
N TYR A 40 -10.09 15.01 -5.07
CA TYR A 40 -10.22 13.57 -5.28
C TYR A 40 -10.37 12.82 -3.96
N VAL A 41 -9.55 13.17 -2.96
CA VAL A 41 -9.45 12.47 -1.68
C VAL A 41 -10.60 12.83 -0.73
N ALA A 42 -11.31 13.92 -0.98
CA ALA A 42 -12.44 14.33 -0.16
C ALA A 42 -13.51 13.23 -0.04
N ASN A 43 -14.03 13.09 1.18
CA ASN A 43 -15.16 12.20 1.45
C ASN A 43 -16.45 12.74 0.81
N SER A 44 -16.61 14.06 0.76
CA SER A 44 -17.71 14.75 0.07
C SER A 44 -17.20 15.96 -0.69
N GLN A 45 -17.77 16.24 -1.86
CA GLN A 45 -17.42 17.42 -2.66
C GLN A 45 -17.71 18.75 -1.96
N ARG A 46 -18.55 18.74 -0.92
CA ARG A 46 -18.89 19.93 -0.13
C ARG A 46 -17.86 20.26 0.95
N THR A 47 -17.05 19.28 1.37
CA THR A 47 -16.14 19.42 2.51
C THR A 47 -14.76 18.90 2.17
N LEU A 48 -13.88 19.82 1.78
CA LEU A 48 -12.51 19.47 1.43
C LEU A 48 -11.66 19.20 2.69
N PRO A 49 -10.76 18.20 2.62
CA PRO A 49 -9.77 17.96 3.67
C PRO A 49 -8.67 19.03 3.65
N ASN A 50 -7.88 19.10 4.72
CA ASN A 50 -6.71 19.98 4.74
C ASN A 50 -5.51 19.27 4.11
N LEU A 51 -4.74 20.00 3.29
CA LEU A 51 -3.50 19.48 2.70
C LEU A 51 -2.51 18.98 3.76
N ARG A 52 -2.42 19.68 4.89
CA ARG A 52 -1.57 19.27 6.02
C ARG A 52 -1.90 17.87 6.50
N ASP A 53 -3.19 17.54 6.60
CA ASP A 53 -3.66 16.25 7.08
C ASP A 53 -3.41 15.14 6.06
N VAL A 54 -3.69 15.41 4.79
CA VAL A 54 -3.40 14.48 3.68
C VAL A 54 -1.91 14.20 3.60
N PHE A 55 -1.09 15.25 3.64
CA PHE A 55 0.37 15.14 3.61
C PHE A 55 0.89 14.38 4.83
N ARG A 56 0.33 14.62 6.02
CA ARG A 56 0.69 13.90 7.25
C ARG A 56 0.42 12.40 7.11
N ILE A 57 -0.73 12.02 6.58
CA ILE A 57 -1.07 10.60 6.33
C ILE A 57 -0.09 10.00 5.33
N TYR A 58 0.19 10.66 4.20
CA TYR A 58 1.17 10.17 3.25
C TYR A 58 2.55 10.02 3.90
N SER A 59 3.05 11.03 4.60
CA SER A 59 4.36 10.98 5.25
C SER A 59 4.50 9.87 6.30
N ALA A 60 3.39 9.41 6.89
CA ALA A 60 3.38 8.30 7.84
C ALA A 60 3.39 6.92 7.15
N MET A 61 3.20 6.85 5.83
CA MET A 61 3.29 5.60 5.06
C MET A 61 4.76 5.17 4.96
N THR A 62 5.11 4.18 5.76
CA THR A 62 6.45 3.61 5.88
C THR A 62 6.39 2.09 5.81
N TRP A 63 7.57 1.48 5.62
CA TRP A 63 7.72 0.03 5.67
C TRP A 63 7.18 -0.52 7.00
N GLY A 64 6.28 -1.50 6.92
CA GLY A 64 5.67 -2.13 8.10
C GLY A 64 4.44 -1.43 8.68
N THR A 65 4.03 -0.26 8.19
CA THR A 65 2.75 0.35 8.60
C THR A 65 1.65 0.02 7.58
N THR A 66 0.62 -0.72 8.01
CA THR A 66 -0.50 -1.06 7.12
C THR A 66 -1.47 0.11 6.97
N VAL A 67 -2.30 0.10 5.92
CA VAL A 67 -3.41 1.07 5.79
C VAL A 67 -4.35 0.98 7.00
N LYS A 68 -4.57 -0.21 7.55
CA LYS A 68 -5.35 -0.40 8.77
C LYS A 68 -4.77 0.42 9.93
N ASP A 69 -3.46 0.32 10.17
CA ASP A 69 -2.79 1.04 11.26
C ASP A 69 -2.88 2.55 11.07
N LEU A 70 -2.75 3.04 9.84
CA LEU A 70 -2.93 4.45 9.51
C LEU A 70 -4.36 4.93 9.76
N CYS A 71 -5.37 4.14 9.38
CA CYS A 71 -6.76 4.47 9.63
C CYS A 71 -7.07 4.50 11.13
N LEU A 72 -6.53 3.57 11.91
CA LEU A 72 -6.68 3.54 13.37
C LEU A 72 -5.97 4.73 14.04
N ARG A 73 -4.78 5.10 13.55
CA ARG A 73 -3.96 6.18 14.14
C ARG A 73 -4.47 7.58 13.80
N PHE A 74 -4.88 7.83 12.55
CA PHE A 74 -5.22 9.17 12.07
C PHE A 74 -6.73 9.41 11.91
N ASN A 75 -7.55 8.35 11.91
CA ASN A 75 -8.99 8.41 11.71
C ASN A 75 -9.40 9.33 10.52
N PRO A 76 -9.10 8.91 9.27
CA PRO A 76 -9.28 9.75 8.07
C PRO A 76 -10.72 10.24 7.89
N SER A 77 -11.72 9.48 8.36
CA SER A 77 -13.12 9.87 8.37
C SER A 77 -13.36 11.20 9.10
N ASN A 78 -12.70 11.42 10.25
CA ASN A 78 -12.81 12.68 11.00
C ASN A 78 -12.10 13.85 10.28
N LEU A 79 -11.12 13.54 9.45
CA LEU A 79 -10.35 14.50 8.66
C LEU A 79 -11.01 14.81 7.30
N LYS A 80 -12.22 14.29 7.03
CA LYS A 80 -12.94 14.41 5.75
C LYS A 80 -12.18 13.75 4.58
N ILE A 81 -11.31 12.80 4.88
CA ILE A 81 -10.48 12.07 3.93
C ILE A 81 -11.13 10.70 3.69
N ASN A 82 -11.29 10.34 2.42
CA ASN A 82 -11.65 8.98 2.04
C ASN A 82 -10.37 8.16 1.83
N GLU A 83 -10.14 7.16 2.66
CA GLU A 83 -8.92 6.34 2.67
C GLU A 83 -8.70 5.58 1.36
N ARG A 84 -9.78 5.10 0.73
CA ARG A 84 -9.69 4.38 -0.56
C ARG A 84 -9.22 5.32 -1.66
N LYS A 85 -9.84 6.51 -1.74
CA LYS A 85 -9.48 7.53 -2.72
C LYS A 85 -8.08 8.11 -2.46
N LEU A 86 -7.67 8.24 -1.19
CA LEU A 86 -6.32 8.66 -0.81
C LEU A 86 -5.26 7.71 -1.37
N VAL A 87 -5.46 6.41 -1.18
CA VAL A 87 -4.54 5.40 -1.69
C VAL A 87 -4.56 5.37 -3.22
N GLN A 88 -5.75 5.38 -3.84
CA GLN A 88 -5.89 5.41 -5.30
C GLN A 88 -5.17 6.60 -5.92
N PHE A 89 -5.42 7.82 -5.43
CA PHE A 89 -4.76 9.02 -5.91
C PHE A 89 -3.24 8.94 -5.75
N GLY A 90 -2.79 8.49 -4.57
CA GLY A 90 -1.37 8.37 -4.29
C GLY A 90 -0.66 7.41 -5.24
N VAL A 91 -1.28 6.27 -5.56
CA VAL A 91 -0.73 5.28 -6.49
C VAL A 91 -0.76 5.81 -7.92
N LEU A 92 -1.87 6.43 -8.35
CA LEU A 92 -2.03 6.97 -9.70
C LEU A 92 -1.02 8.09 -10.02
N GLU A 93 -0.79 9.00 -9.07
CA GLU A 93 0.18 10.08 -9.22
C GLU A 93 1.63 9.61 -8.90
N GLY A 94 1.80 8.37 -8.44
CA GLY A 94 3.08 7.80 -8.03
C GLY A 94 3.69 8.45 -6.78
N ILE A 95 2.88 9.10 -5.95
CA ILE A 95 3.26 9.67 -4.65
C ILE A 95 3.56 8.54 -3.65
N ILE A 96 2.84 7.44 -3.77
CA ILE A 96 3.07 6.23 -2.99
C ILE A 96 3.21 5.03 -3.92
N ARG A 97 3.90 4.00 -3.44
CA ARG A 97 3.98 2.70 -4.10
C ARG A 97 3.59 1.61 -3.11
N ARG A 98 2.97 0.54 -3.62
CA ARG A 98 2.70 -0.65 -2.82
C ARG A 98 4.03 -1.34 -2.48
N VAL A 99 4.12 -1.81 -1.25
CA VAL A 99 5.22 -2.66 -0.80
C VAL A 99 4.66 -4.05 -0.56
N GLN A 100 5.32 -5.06 -1.11
CA GLN A 100 4.95 -6.46 -0.96
C GLN A 100 6.07 -7.24 -0.26
N LYS A 101 5.67 -8.27 0.48
CA LYS A 101 6.59 -9.22 1.12
C LYS A 101 6.91 -10.34 0.12
N TYR A 102 8.19 -10.70 0.02
CA TYR A 102 8.71 -11.75 -0.85
C TYR A 102 9.49 -12.75 0.01
N PRO A 103 8.90 -13.91 0.34
CA PRO A 103 9.58 -14.91 1.15
C PRO A 103 10.69 -15.61 0.36
N VAL A 104 11.82 -15.79 1.02
CA VAL A 104 13.00 -16.51 0.54
C VAL A 104 13.30 -17.63 1.52
N TYR A 105 13.21 -18.88 1.08
CA TYR A 105 13.56 -20.04 1.86
C TYR A 105 15.04 -20.38 1.71
N LEU A 106 15.74 -20.52 2.83
CA LEU A 106 17.18 -20.77 2.94
C LEU A 106 17.52 -22.22 3.33
N GLY A 107 16.53 -23.05 3.62
CA GLY A 107 16.76 -24.46 3.95
C GLY A 107 17.08 -25.33 2.72
N GLU A 108 17.42 -26.60 2.96
CA GLU A 108 17.87 -27.54 1.91
C GLU A 108 16.72 -28.18 1.11
N HIS A 109 15.46 -27.95 1.48
CA HIS A 109 14.30 -28.48 0.77
C HIS A 109 14.09 -27.81 -0.59
N LEU A 110 14.48 -28.51 -1.66
CA LEU A 110 14.45 -28.03 -3.05
C LEU A 110 13.07 -27.56 -3.53
N ASP A 111 11.98 -28.20 -3.07
CA ASP A 111 10.61 -27.83 -3.46
C ASP A 111 10.14 -26.52 -2.81
N LEU A 112 10.60 -26.25 -1.59
CA LEU A 112 10.35 -24.99 -0.88
C LEU A 112 11.22 -23.86 -1.44
N GLN A 113 12.47 -24.13 -1.81
CA GLN A 113 13.33 -23.14 -2.48
C GLN A 113 12.76 -22.67 -3.82
N LYS A 114 12.11 -23.57 -4.58
CA LYS A 114 11.47 -23.20 -5.86
C LYS A 114 10.25 -22.31 -5.64
N SER A 115 9.39 -22.67 -4.69
CA SER A 115 8.15 -21.94 -4.41
C SER A 115 8.38 -20.63 -3.65
N LEU A 116 9.39 -20.58 -2.77
CA LEU A 116 9.76 -19.44 -1.91
C LEU A 116 11.14 -18.92 -2.33
N SER A 117 11.30 -18.62 -3.61
CA SER A 117 12.56 -18.12 -4.19
C SER A 117 12.76 -16.61 -4.04
N GLY A 118 11.74 -15.88 -3.54
CA GLY A 118 11.69 -14.41 -3.56
C GLY A 118 11.24 -13.79 -4.89
N ALA A 119 10.88 -14.61 -5.89
CA ALA A 119 10.34 -14.13 -7.16
C ALA A 119 8.86 -13.76 -7.09
N SER A 120 8.08 -14.48 -6.27
CA SER A 120 6.65 -14.27 -6.10
C SER A 120 6.34 -13.55 -4.80
N SER A 121 5.39 -12.61 -4.87
CA SER A 121 4.90 -11.92 -3.68
C SER A 121 4.08 -12.86 -2.80
N LEU A 122 3.99 -12.55 -1.51
CA LEU A 122 3.17 -13.30 -0.55
C LEU A 122 1.70 -13.41 -1.01
N ASP A 123 1.19 -12.38 -1.69
CA ASP A 123 -0.15 -12.37 -2.30
C ASP A 123 -0.29 -13.41 -3.42
N GLU A 124 0.70 -13.49 -4.32
CA GLU A 124 0.71 -14.48 -5.42
C GLU A 124 0.79 -15.90 -4.89
N ILE A 125 1.65 -16.12 -3.88
CA ILE A 125 1.81 -17.43 -3.23
C ILE A 125 0.50 -17.83 -2.56
N CYS A 126 -0.15 -16.92 -1.83
CA CYS A 126 -1.46 -17.12 -1.22
C CYS A 126 -2.53 -17.54 -2.26
N CYS A 127 -2.59 -16.84 -3.40
CA CYS A 127 -3.52 -17.19 -4.47
C CYS A 127 -3.24 -18.59 -5.06
N SER A 128 -1.97 -18.97 -5.20
CA SER A 128 -1.61 -20.29 -5.75
C SER A 128 -1.80 -21.44 -4.76
N THR A 129 -1.59 -21.20 -3.46
CA THR A 129 -1.63 -22.21 -2.40
C THR A 129 -3.01 -22.35 -1.75
N ASN A 130 -3.94 -21.44 -2.03
CA ASN A 130 -5.29 -21.40 -1.46
C ASN A 130 -5.31 -21.30 0.08
N ILE A 131 -4.21 -20.79 0.66
CA ILE A 131 -4.03 -20.57 2.10
C ILE A 131 -4.27 -19.08 2.38
N ASN A 132 -4.87 -18.74 3.52
CA ASN A 132 -5.06 -17.35 3.92
C ASN A 132 -3.73 -16.61 4.15
N THR A 133 -3.59 -15.40 3.62
CA THR A 133 -2.41 -14.54 3.71
C THR A 133 -1.88 -14.37 5.14
N GLN A 134 -2.75 -14.14 6.13
CA GLN A 134 -2.33 -13.95 7.52
C GLN A 134 -1.75 -15.23 8.12
N ARG A 135 -2.36 -16.39 7.82
CA ARG A 135 -1.87 -17.68 8.32
C ARG A 135 -0.52 -18.04 7.69
N LEU A 136 -0.37 -17.75 6.39
CA LEU A 136 0.88 -17.99 5.69
C LEU A 136 1.98 -17.08 6.24
N GLU A 137 1.68 -15.81 6.49
CA GLU A 137 2.59 -14.85 7.12
C GLU A 137 3.02 -15.32 8.52
N ASP A 138 2.07 -15.71 9.38
CA ASP A 138 2.36 -16.25 10.72
C ASP A 138 3.22 -17.52 10.68
N GLN A 139 3.06 -18.37 9.66
CA GLN A 139 3.86 -19.59 9.49
C GLN A 139 5.28 -19.27 9.04
N LEU A 140 5.43 -18.35 8.09
CA LEU A 140 6.74 -17.94 7.56
C LEU A 140 7.54 -17.14 8.60
N GLU A 141 6.88 -16.33 9.44
CA GLU A 141 7.54 -15.61 10.54
C GLU A 141 8.00 -16.54 11.67
N ARG A 142 7.43 -17.75 11.78
CA ARG A 142 7.86 -18.78 12.76
C ARG A 142 8.99 -19.67 12.25
N ASP A 143 9.19 -19.74 10.93
CA ASP A 143 10.22 -20.58 10.34
C ASP A 143 11.55 -19.83 10.26
N ASN A 144 12.53 -20.26 11.05
CA ASN A 144 13.88 -19.65 11.08
C ASN A 144 14.61 -19.78 9.74
N ASN A 145 14.15 -20.65 8.84
CA ASN A 145 14.74 -20.83 7.52
C ASN A 145 14.13 -19.91 6.45
N VAL A 146 13.16 -19.05 6.79
CA VAL A 146 12.53 -18.13 5.84
C VAL A 146 12.91 -16.68 6.17
N ILE A 147 13.33 -15.95 5.15
CA ILE A 147 13.53 -14.50 5.23
C ILE A 147 12.48 -13.79 4.38
N LEU A 148 11.84 -12.76 4.93
CA LEU A 148 10.88 -11.92 4.21
C LEU A 148 11.56 -10.66 3.68
N LEU A 149 11.73 -10.58 2.37
CA LEU A 149 12.20 -9.36 1.70
C LEU A 149 11.04 -8.41 1.43
N TRP A 150 11.25 -7.12 1.60
CA TRP A 150 10.25 -6.10 1.31
C TRP A 150 10.63 -5.40 0.02
N LYS A 151 9.76 -5.46 -0.99
CA LYS A 151 10.01 -4.85 -2.30
C LYS A 151 8.83 -3.97 -2.73
#